data_AF-A0A427TNX0-F1
#
_entry.id   AF-A0A427TNX0-F1
#
_cell.length_a   1.000
_cell.length_b   1.000
_cell.length_c   1.000
_cell.angle_alpha   90.00
_cell.angle_beta   90.00
_cell.angle_gamma   90.00
#
_symmetry.space_group_name_H-M   'P 1'
#
loop_
_entity.id
_entity.type
_entity.pdbx_description
1 polymer ?
#
loop_
_entity_poly.entity_id
_entity_poly.type
_entity_poly.pdbx_seq_one_letter_code
_entity_poly.pdbx_strand_id
1 'polypeptide(L)'
;MPLGAGFDVAKRGYSRAQVDEHLERLDADLKMLTADRDAAIAQAGDLARQLEIARGEIADLRGQVDRLAQPPTSVEGLSERLQRMLRLAQDESADTRARAEAEAGHIRAKAETDASAMRARYEQLLTELDLRRKEMEAEHRKVLEDARAQAKKITDEAEAERKRLDTESQDRRTKVEEDFEIAMASRRTEAMRVLAEQEAASKAEAARRVQEATQDAADIRAKVLEEEKAAKADIDRRQRESVAEANKRRQDSITEANARLAEAADEARRRVTTATDESNRRITQANERVDALRKVRGGLAEQVRAARAVLAEAHTVLGDEIKVPAEVTADLKAEDLKPAGTGKTKPVSDVEETIRIKASDVPKPKQAPKPAPKPTPRASGAQKATGE
;
A
#
# COMPACT_ATOMS: atom_id res chain seq x y z
N MET A 1 -3.52 -120.32 108.02
CA MET A 1 -2.05 -120.34 108.22
C MET A 1 -1.56 -121.76 108.02
N PRO A 2 -0.49 -122.02 107.26
CA PRO A 2 0.18 -123.30 107.30
C PRO A 2 0.80 -123.50 108.69
N LEU A 3 0.66 -124.69 109.28
CA LEU A 3 1.41 -125.04 110.48
C LEU A 3 2.87 -125.25 110.07
N GLY A 4 3.76 -124.36 110.54
CA GLY A 4 5.20 -124.51 110.35
C GLY A 4 5.72 -125.83 110.92
N ALA A 5 6.85 -126.30 110.41
CA ALA A 5 7.42 -127.59 110.81
C ALA A 5 7.58 -127.70 112.33
N GLY A 6 7.27 -128.89 112.87
CA GLY A 6 7.47 -129.18 114.29
C GLY A 6 8.94 -129.09 114.70
N PHE A 7 9.19 -128.79 115.97
CA PHE A 7 10.52 -128.51 116.52
C PHE A 7 11.57 -129.58 116.17
N ASP A 8 12.78 -129.12 115.84
CA ASP A 8 13.92 -130.00 115.59
C ASP A 8 14.29 -130.80 116.84
N VAL A 9 14.67 -132.07 116.65
CA VAL A 9 14.99 -132.97 117.77
C VAL A 9 16.50 -132.98 118.05
N ALA A 10 16.88 -132.41 119.19
CA ALA A 10 18.22 -132.49 119.74
C ALA A 10 18.45 -133.83 120.47
N LYS A 11 19.70 -134.05 120.91
CA LYS A 11 20.19 -135.32 121.49
C LYS A 11 19.44 -135.83 122.74
N ARG A 12 18.53 -135.02 123.32
CA ARG A 12 17.56 -135.37 124.38
C ARG A 12 16.27 -134.54 124.25
N GLY A 13 15.55 -134.66 123.13
CA GLY A 13 14.22 -134.04 122.94
C GLY A 13 14.26 -132.77 122.08
N TYR A 14 13.14 -132.05 122.00
CA TYR A 14 12.99 -130.88 121.12
C TYR A 14 13.99 -129.74 121.43
N SER A 15 14.34 -128.98 120.40
CA SER A 15 15.20 -127.80 120.48
C SER A 15 14.56 -126.73 121.35
N ARG A 16 15.07 -126.60 122.58
CA ARG A 16 14.55 -125.64 123.57
C ARG A 16 14.44 -124.22 123.01
N ALA A 17 15.41 -123.75 122.24
CA ALA A 17 15.39 -122.41 121.66
C ALA A 17 14.18 -122.19 120.73
N GLN A 18 13.81 -123.19 119.93
CA GLN A 18 12.64 -123.12 119.03
C GLN A 18 11.31 -123.24 119.80
N VAL A 19 11.30 -124.00 120.90
CA VAL A 19 10.12 -124.09 121.79
C VAL A 19 9.91 -122.78 122.53
N ASP A 20 10.97 -122.20 123.09
CA ASP A 20 10.94 -120.92 123.79
C ASP A 20 10.53 -119.78 122.80
N GLU A 21 11.08 -119.73 121.58
CA GLU A 21 10.66 -118.79 120.50
C GLU A 21 9.18 -118.96 120.10
N HIS A 22 8.70 -120.21 119.97
CA HIS A 22 7.30 -120.47 119.62
C HIS A 22 6.33 -120.13 120.75
N LEU A 23 6.73 -120.33 122.01
CA LEU A 23 5.95 -119.90 123.17
C LEU A 23 5.91 -118.37 123.25
N GLU A 24 7.03 -117.66 123.08
CA GLU A 24 7.04 -116.19 122.99
C GLU A 24 6.13 -115.68 121.86
N ARG A 25 6.11 -116.36 120.71
CA ARG A 25 5.20 -116.06 119.60
C ARG A 25 3.73 -116.28 119.96
N LEU A 26 3.37 -117.41 120.56
CA LEU A 26 2.00 -117.69 121.01
C LEU A 26 1.55 -116.71 122.10
N ASP A 27 2.45 -116.30 122.99
CA ASP A 27 2.19 -115.29 124.00
C ASP A 27 1.96 -113.90 123.39
N ALA A 28 2.67 -113.57 122.29
CA ALA A 28 2.45 -112.35 121.53
C ALA A 28 1.12 -112.39 120.74
N ASP A 29 0.83 -113.50 120.06
CA ASP A 29 -0.42 -113.73 119.34
C ASP A 29 -1.64 -113.68 120.29
N LEU A 30 -1.52 -114.27 121.49
CA LEU A 30 -2.56 -114.18 122.54
C LEU A 30 -2.75 -112.75 123.07
N LYS A 31 -1.65 -112.01 123.31
CA LYS A 31 -1.72 -110.60 123.72
C LYS A 31 -2.41 -109.75 122.65
N MET A 32 -2.06 -109.96 121.38
CA MET A 32 -2.73 -109.31 120.24
C MET A 32 -4.22 -109.66 120.19
N LEU A 33 -4.59 -110.95 120.26
CA LEU A 33 -5.99 -111.37 120.26
C LEU A 33 -6.79 -110.83 121.45
N THR A 34 -6.18 -110.65 122.63
CA THR A 34 -6.84 -109.97 123.76
C THR A 34 -7.04 -108.47 123.51
N ALA A 35 -6.06 -107.79 122.91
CA ALA A 35 -6.18 -106.38 122.55
C ALA A 35 -7.25 -106.17 121.45
N ASP A 36 -7.27 -107.01 120.42
CA ASP A 36 -8.27 -106.99 119.35
C ASP A 36 -9.68 -107.28 119.88
N ARG A 37 -9.82 -108.26 120.79
CA ARG A 37 -11.07 -108.55 121.50
C ARG A 37 -11.55 -107.34 122.30
N ASP A 38 -10.67 -106.73 123.09
CA ASP A 38 -11.06 -105.64 123.99
C ASP A 38 -11.35 -104.34 123.21
N ALA A 39 -10.66 -104.10 122.10
CA ALA A 39 -11.00 -103.06 121.13
C ALA A 39 -12.36 -103.32 120.46
N ALA A 40 -12.67 -104.56 120.07
CA ALA A 40 -13.96 -104.93 119.50
C ALA A 40 -15.11 -104.79 120.52
N ILE A 41 -14.87 -105.11 121.80
CA ILE A 41 -15.83 -104.90 122.89
C ILE A 41 -16.07 -103.39 123.10
N ALA A 42 -15.03 -102.57 123.07
CA ALA A 42 -15.17 -101.12 123.16
C ALA A 42 -15.98 -100.55 121.98
N GLN A 43 -15.65 -100.94 120.74
CA GLN A 43 -16.38 -100.53 119.53
C GLN A 43 -17.86 -100.98 119.57
N ALA A 44 -18.15 -102.20 120.05
CA ALA A 44 -19.52 -102.67 120.22
C ALA A 44 -20.28 -101.84 121.28
N GLY A 45 -19.63 -101.46 122.38
CA GLY A 45 -20.18 -100.54 123.38
C GLY A 45 -20.45 -99.14 122.84
N ASP A 46 -19.57 -98.61 121.99
CA ASP A 46 -19.73 -97.30 121.35
C ASP A 46 -20.87 -97.30 120.33
N LEU A 47 -20.95 -98.33 119.48
CA LEU A 47 -22.05 -98.51 118.54
C LEU A 47 -23.40 -98.73 119.26
N ALA A 48 -23.42 -99.46 120.38
CA ALA A 48 -24.61 -99.59 121.22
C ALA A 48 -25.06 -98.23 121.78
N ARG A 49 -24.13 -97.40 122.28
CA ARG A 49 -24.43 -96.03 122.74
C ARG A 49 -24.97 -95.14 121.62
N GLN A 50 -24.37 -95.19 120.43
CA GLN A 50 -24.86 -94.43 119.26
C GLN A 50 -26.25 -94.91 118.82
N LEU A 51 -26.52 -96.22 118.85
CA LEU A 51 -27.85 -96.77 118.54
C LEU A 51 -28.91 -96.34 119.54
N GLU A 52 -28.62 -96.29 120.85
CA GLU A 52 -29.59 -95.79 121.84
C GLU A 52 -29.83 -94.28 121.72
N ILE A 53 -28.81 -93.48 121.42
CA ILE A 53 -28.98 -92.05 121.11
C ILE A 53 -29.91 -91.88 119.89
N ALA A 54 -29.61 -92.55 118.78
CA ALA A 54 -30.43 -92.48 117.57
C ALA A 54 -31.85 -93.04 117.78
N ARG A 55 -32.03 -94.05 118.65
CA ARG A 55 -33.36 -94.56 119.06
C ARG A 55 -34.14 -93.51 119.84
N GLY A 56 -33.48 -92.81 120.76
CA GLY A 56 -34.06 -91.67 121.49
C GLY A 56 -34.49 -90.55 120.54
N GLU A 57 -33.58 -90.08 119.68
CA GLU A 57 -33.87 -89.05 118.67
C GLU A 57 -35.03 -89.45 117.74
N ILE A 58 -35.07 -90.70 117.27
CA ILE A 58 -36.18 -91.22 116.46
C ILE A 58 -37.49 -91.29 117.25
N ALA A 59 -37.47 -91.61 118.54
CA ALA A 59 -38.65 -91.60 119.40
C ALA A 59 -39.17 -90.17 119.64
N ASP A 60 -38.28 -89.21 119.90
CA ASP A 60 -38.63 -87.80 120.08
C ASP A 60 -39.15 -87.16 118.79
N LEU A 61 -38.53 -87.46 117.64
CA LEU A 61 -38.98 -87.01 116.33
C LEU A 61 -40.34 -87.62 115.96
N ARG A 62 -40.57 -88.90 116.25
CA ARG A 62 -41.90 -89.53 116.08
C ARG A 62 -42.94 -88.87 116.99
N GLY A 63 -42.63 -88.65 118.27
CA GLY A 63 -43.51 -87.95 119.20
C GLY A 63 -43.82 -86.51 118.76
N GLN A 64 -42.87 -85.80 118.14
CA GLN A 64 -43.13 -84.50 117.50
C GLN A 64 -44.06 -84.63 116.29
N VAL A 65 -43.80 -85.59 115.39
CA VAL A 65 -44.64 -85.85 114.21
C VAL A 65 -46.06 -86.23 114.62
N ASP A 66 -46.25 -87.09 115.61
CA ASP A 66 -47.57 -87.51 116.10
C ASP A 66 -48.34 -86.32 116.71
N ARG A 67 -47.68 -85.46 117.51
CA ARG A 67 -48.27 -84.21 118.02
C ARG A 67 -48.64 -83.23 116.91
N LEU A 68 -47.84 -83.16 115.84
CA LEU A 68 -48.11 -82.29 114.69
C LEU A 68 -49.18 -82.87 113.74
N ALA A 69 -49.32 -84.19 113.67
CA ALA A 69 -50.29 -84.89 112.80
C ALA A 69 -51.71 -84.91 113.37
N GLN A 70 -51.86 -84.90 114.69
CA GLN A 70 -53.17 -84.78 115.34
C GLN A 70 -53.79 -83.39 115.13
N PRO A 71 -55.14 -83.27 115.12
CA PRO A 71 -55.80 -81.96 115.12
C PRO A 71 -55.38 -81.14 116.35
N PRO A 72 -55.11 -79.82 116.21
CA PRO A 72 -54.60 -79.01 117.32
C PRO A 72 -55.68 -78.73 118.37
N THR A 73 -55.78 -79.62 119.36
CA THR A 73 -56.66 -79.50 120.53
C THR A 73 -56.04 -78.71 121.69
N SER A 74 -54.76 -78.34 121.59
CA SER A 74 -54.04 -77.50 122.56
C SER A 74 -53.44 -76.24 121.92
N VAL A 75 -53.34 -75.17 122.70
CA VAL A 75 -52.76 -73.88 122.27
C VAL A 75 -51.27 -74.02 121.94
N GLU A 76 -50.56 -74.88 122.65
CA GLU A 76 -49.13 -75.13 122.46
C GLU A 76 -48.85 -75.77 121.09
N GLY A 77 -49.62 -76.80 120.70
CA GLY A 77 -49.49 -77.45 119.38
C GLY A 77 -49.85 -76.52 118.21
N LEU A 78 -50.79 -75.59 118.42
CA LEU A 78 -51.05 -74.51 117.47
C LEU A 78 -49.84 -73.57 117.33
N SER A 79 -49.23 -73.18 118.46
CA SER A 79 -48.08 -72.27 118.45
C SER A 79 -46.83 -72.88 117.81
N GLU A 80 -46.54 -74.17 118.05
CA GLU A 80 -45.39 -74.87 117.44
C GLU A 80 -45.57 -74.99 115.92
N ARG A 81 -46.78 -75.35 115.48
CA ARG A 81 -47.14 -75.41 114.04
C ARG A 81 -47.01 -74.04 113.37
N LEU A 82 -47.45 -72.96 114.03
CA LEU A 82 -47.31 -71.59 113.51
C LEU A 82 -45.83 -71.16 113.44
N GLN A 83 -45.01 -71.48 114.44
CA GLN A 83 -43.57 -71.19 114.41
C GLN A 83 -42.85 -71.93 113.26
N ARG A 84 -43.16 -73.22 113.06
CA ARG A 84 -42.62 -74.01 111.94
C ARG A 84 -43.10 -73.47 110.58
N MET A 85 -44.36 -73.04 110.47
CA MET A 85 -44.91 -72.43 109.25
C MET A 85 -44.28 -71.06 108.95
N LEU A 86 -44.09 -70.20 109.96
CA LEU A 86 -43.43 -68.91 109.83
C LEU A 86 -41.96 -69.08 109.41
N ARG A 87 -41.26 -70.07 109.97
CA ARG A 87 -39.89 -70.40 109.54
C ARG A 87 -39.86 -70.88 108.09
N LEU A 88 -40.72 -71.81 107.70
CA LEU A 88 -40.80 -72.29 106.32
C LEU A 88 -41.09 -71.14 105.33
N ALA A 89 -41.98 -70.20 105.68
CA ALA A 89 -42.27 -69.03 104.86
C ALA A 89 -41.11 -68.00 104.83
N GLN A 90 -40.30 -67.92 105.88
CA GLN A 90 -39.06 -67.12 105.89
C GLN A 90 -37.98 -67.76 105.01
N ASP A 91 -37.79 -69.08 105.12
CA ASP A 91 -36.87 -69.85 104.31
C ASP A 91 -37.28 -69.77 102.81
N GLU A 92 -38.57 -69.95 102.47
CA GLU A 92 -39.11 -69.75 101.12
C GLU A 92 -39.00 -68.30 100.62
N SER A 93 -39.17 -67.30 101.50
CA SER A 93 -38.94 -65.89 101.17
C SER A 93 -37.45 -65.56 100.95
N ALA A 94 -36.52 -66.32 101.53
CA ALA A 94 -35.09 -66.18 101.26
C ALA A 94 -34.74 -66.85 99.92
N ASP A 95 -35.26 -68.06 99.67
CA ASP A 95 -35.05 -68.83 98.45
C ASP A 95 -35.58 -68.09 97.20
N THR A 96 -36.78 -67.51 97.29
CA THR A 96 -37.37 -66.72 96.20
C THR A 96 -36.61 -65.42 95.93
N ARG A 97 -36.05 -64.76 96.96
CA ARG A 97 -35.16 -63.61 96.79
C ARG A 97 -33.84 -64.01 96.14
N ALA A 98 -33.19 -65.07 96.62
CA ALA A 98 -31.93 -65.56 96.05
C ALA A 98 -32.06 -65.92 94.56
N ARG A 99 -33.18 -66.54 94.15
CA ARG A 99 -33.49 -66.81 92.74
C ARG A 99 -33.70 -65.52 91.95
N ALA A 100 -34.52 -64.58 92.45
CA ALA A 100 -34.77 -63.30 91.79
C ALA A 100 -33.50 -62.43 91.66
N GLU A 101 -32.60 -62.47 92.65
CA GLU A 101 -31.32 -61.77 92.63
C GLU A 101 -30.34 -62.42 91.63
N ALA A 102 -30.31 -63.75 91.54
CA ALA A 102 -29.53 -64.47 90.54
C ALA A 102 -30.04 -64.19 89.11
N GLU A 103 -31.36 -64.24 88.89
CA GLU A 103 -31.99 -63.91 87.60
C GLU A 103 -31.73 -62.45 87.20
N ALA A 104 -31.87 -61.49 88.13
CA ALA A 104 -31.52 -60.09 87.90
C ALA A 104 -30.02 -59.91 87.60
N GLY A 105 -29.15 -60.68 88.26
CA GLY A 105 -27.71 -60.73 87.97
C GLY A 105 -27.42 -61.22 86.56
N HIS A 106 -28.04 -62.32 86.12
CA HIS A 106 -27.91 -62.84 84.77
C HIS A 106 -28.44 -61.86 83.70
N ILE A 107 -29.57 -61.20 83.95
CA ILE A 107 -30.14 -60.19 83.05
C ILE A 107 -29.19 -58.99 82.92
N ARG A 108 -28.63 -58.49 84.03
CA ARG A 108 -27.64 -57.39 84.02
C ARG A 108 -26.37 -57.78 83.28
N ALA A 109 -25.75 -58.91 83.63
CA ALA A 109 -24.52 -59.39 83.00
C ALA A 109 -24.70 -59.60 81.49
N LYS A 110 -25.86 -60.11 81.05
CA LYS A 110 -26.19 -60.19 79.63
C LYS A 110 -26.34 -58.81 78.99
N ALA A 111 -27.11 -57.90 79.58
CA ALA A 111 -27.30 -56.56 79.05
C ALA A 111 -26.00 -55.75 78.96
N GLU A 112 -25.09 -55.92 79.93
CA GLU A 112 -23.74 -55.33 79.93
C GLU A 112 -22.86 -55.94 78.83
N THR A 113 -22.91 -57.26 78.65
CA THR A 113 -22.23 -57.96 77.55
C THR A 113 -22.73 -57.46 76.18
N ASP A 114 -24.05 -57.47 75.96
CA ASP A 114 -24.68 -57.01 74.71
C ASP A 114 -24.36 -55.52 74.45
N ALA A 115 -24.40 -54.66 75.48
CA ALA A 115 -24.02 -53.25 75.36
C ALA A 115 -22.52 -53.05 75.05
N SER A 116 -21.62 -53.85 75.64
CA SER A 116 -20.19 -53.81 75.32
C SER A 116 -19.90 -54.24 73.88
N ALA A 117 -20.57 -55.30 73.41
CA ALA A 117 -20.43 -55.80 72.05
C ALA A 117 -20.96 -54.78 71.01
N MET A 118 -22.05 -54.07 71.32
CA MET A 118 -22.56 -52.98 70.48
C MET A 118 -21.61 -51.78 70.45
N ARG A 119 -21.03 -51.36 71.59
CA ARG A 119 -20.02 -50.28 71.63
C ARG A 119 -18.80 -50.61 70.77
N ALA A 120 -18.22 -51.81 70.95
CA ALA A 120 -17.06 -52.25 70.17
C ALA A 120 -17.34 -52.28 68.65
N ARG A 121 -18.56 -52.68 68.23
CA ARG A 121 -18.98 -52.63 66.83
C ARG A 121 -19.11 -51.20 66.29
N TYR A 122 -19.64 -50.26 67.09
CA TYR A 122 -19.70 -48.85 66.68
C TYR A 122 -18.33 -48.20 66.62
N GLU A 123 -17.42 -48.51 67.55
CA GLU A 123 -16.03 -48.05 67.53
C GLU A 123 -15.31 -48.56 66.27
N GLN A 124 -15.45 -49.86 65.94
CA GLN A 124 -14.94 -50.44 64.69
C GLN A 124 -15.49 -49.71 63.45
N LEU A 125 -16.82 -49.55 63.35
CA LEU A 125 -17.46 -48.87 62.22
C LEU A 125 -17.02 -47.40 62.09
N LEU A 126 -16.85 -46.69 63.22
CA LEU A 126 -16.32 -45.32 63.20
C LEU A 126 -14.88 -45.29 62.70
N THR A 127 -14.01 -46.23 63.11
CA THR A 127 -12.63 -46.30 62.58
C THR A 127 -12.59 -46.67 61.09
N GLU A 128 -13.48 -47.54 60.60
CA GLU A 128 -13.60 -47.86 59.18
C GLU A 128 -14.03 -46.63 58.36
N LEU A 129 -15.05 -45.90 58.83
CA LEU A 129 -15.51 -44.67 58.18
C LEU A 129 -14.44 -43.57 58.17
N ASP A 130 -13.68 -43.43 59.26
CA ASP A 130 -12.57 -42.48 59.36
C ASP A 130 -11.39 -42.84 58.44
N LEU A 131 -11.08 -44.13 58.28
CA LEU A 131 -10.06 -44.61 57.33
C LEU A 131 -10.53 -44.35 55.89
N ARG A 132 -11.73 -44.82 55.54
CA ARG A 132 -12.32 -44.66 54.22
C ARG A 132 -12.49 -43.19 53.84
N ARG A 133 -12.79 -42.31 54.80
CA ARG A 133 -12.80 -40.86 54.59
C ARG A 133 -11.41 -40.33 54.22
N LYS A 134 -10.36 -40.72 54.95
CA LYS A 134 -8.97 -40.30 54.67
C LYS A 134 -8.49 -40.81 53.31
N GLU A 135 -8.87 -42.03 52.93
CA GLU A 135 -8.60 -42.60 51.60
C GLU A 135 -9.29 -41.78 50.50
N MET A 136 -10.60 -41.55 50.61
CA MET A 136 -11.36 -40.71 49.66
C MET A 136 -10.83 -39.27 49.57
N GLU A 137 -10.43 -38.65 50.70
CA GLU A 137 -9.81 -37.32 50.70
C GLU A 137 -8.43 -37.31 50.03
N ALA A 138 -7.64 -38.39 50.16
CA ALA A 138 -6.34 -38.53 49.52
C ALA A 138 -6.46 -38.82 48.01
N GLU A 139 -7.41 -39.67 47.60
CA GLU A 139 -7.74 -39.91 46.19
C GLU A 139 -8.27 -38.65 45.51
N HIS A 140 -9.22 -37.96 46.14
CA HIS A 140 -9.76 -36.71 45.60
C HIS A 140 -8.67 -35.63 45.49
N ARG A 141 -7.75 -35.54 46.46
CA ARG A 141 -6.59 -34.64 46.37
C ARG A 141 -5.68 -34.98 45.18
N LYS A 142 -5.32 -36.26 45.00
CA LYS A 142 -4.52 -36.70 43.85
C LYS A 142 -5.20 -36.35 42.53
N VAL A 143 -6.49 -36.67 42.37
CA VAL A 143 -7.25 -36.35 41.16
C VAL A 143 -7.31 -34.84 40.89
N LEU A 144 -7.43 -34.00 41.93
CA LEU A 144 -7.35 -32.54 41.78
C LEU A 144 -5.93 -32.04 41.43
N GLU A 145 -4.88 -32.64 41.99
CA GLU A 145 -3.49 -32.31 41.69
C GLU A 145 -3.11 -32.72 40.26
N ASP A 146 -3.47 -33.93 39.84
CA ASP A 146 -3.32 -34.43 38.46
C ASP A 146 -4.12 -33.59 37.46
N ALA A 147 -5.38 -33.27 37.74
CA ALA A 147 -6.20 -32.43 36.87
C ALA A 147 -5.63 -31.01 36.74
N ARG A 148 -5.10 -30.43 37.83
CA ARG A 148 -4.40 -29.13 37.79
C ARG A 148 -3.09 -29.21 37.00
N ALA A 149 -2.32 -30.30 37.15
CA ALA A 149 -1.09 -30.50 36.40
C ALA A 149 -1.35 -30.71 34.90
N GLN A 150 -2.40 -31.45 34.53
CA GLN A 150 -2.84 -31.62 33.14
C GLN A 150 -3.36 -30.30 32.55
N ALA A 151 -4.23 -29.58 33.26
CA ALA A 151 -4.72 -28.28 32.83
C ALA A 151 -3.57 -27.29 32.60
N LYS A 152 -2.58 -27.25 33.51
CA LYS A 152 -1.38 -26.40 33.34
C LYS A 152 -0.56 -26.79 32.11
N LYS A 153 -0.33 -28.09 31.87
CA LYS A 153 0.38 -28.55 30.66
C LYS A 153 -0.33 -28.09 29.40
N ILE A 154 -1.66 -28.28 29.32
CA ILE A 154 -2.47 -27.86 28.18
C ILE A 154 -2.39 -26.33 27.97
N THR A 155 -2.41 -25.52 29.04
CA THR A 155 -2.24 -24.06 28.89
C THR A 155 -0.83 -23.66 28.50
N ASP A 156 0.21 -24.29 29.07
CA ASP A 156 1.61 -24.00 28.76
C ASP A 156 1.94 -24.38 27.30
N GLU A 157 1.44 -25.52 26.82
CA GLU A 157 1.57 -26.02 25.44
C GLU A 157 0.80 -25.13 24.46
N ALA A 158 -0.45 -24.76 24.77
CA ALA A 158 -1.24 -23.86 23.93
C ALA A 158 -0.65 -22.44 23.87
N GLU A 159 -0.08 -21.93 24.96
CA GLU A 159 0.67 -20.68 24.98
C GLU A 159 1.93 -20.75 24.12
N ALA A 160 2.66 -21.86 24.16
CA ALA A 160 3.88 -22.06 23.37
C ALA A 160 3.58 -22.12 21.86
N GLU A 161 2.58 -22.91 21.45
CA GLU A 161 2.20 -23.00 20.03
C GLU A 161 1.56 -21.69 19.53
N ARG A 162 0.80 -20.97 20.37
CA ARG A 162 0.32 -19.60 20.04
C ARG A 162 1.50 -18.66 19.75
N LYS A 163 2.48 -18.57 20.66
CA LYS A 163 3.66 -17.71 20.49
C LYS A 163 4.47 -18.07 19.24
N ARG A 164 4.59 -19.37 18.93
CA ARG A 164 5.24 -19.88 17.71
C ARG A 164 4.48 -19.47 16.44
N LEU A 165 3.15 -19.66 16.41
CA LEU A 165 2.31 -19.29 15.27
C LEU A 165 2.21 -17.77 15.08
N ASP A 166 2.19 -16.99 16.16
CA ASP A 166 2.27 -15.53 16.13
C ASP A 166 3.58 -15.07 15.49
N THR A 167 4.71 -15.65 15.92
CA THR A 167 6.06 -15.34 15.38
C THR A 167 6.17 -15.74 13.91
N GLU A 168 5.77 -16.97 13.55
CA GLU A 168 5.78 -17.41 12.15
C GLU A 168 4.84 -16.56 11.26
N SER A 169 3.70 -16.12 11.80
CA SER A 169 2.80 -15.20 11.08
C SER A 169 3.39 -13.81 10.91
N GLN A 170 4.16 -13.32 11.89
CA GLN A 170 4.89 -12.06 11.79
C GLN A 170 6.03 -12.15 10.76
N ASP A 171 6.87 -13.18 10.83
CA ASP A 171 7.93 -13.45 9.85
C ASP A 171 7.40 -13.53 8.42
N ARG A 172 6.24 -14.19 8.23
CA ARG A 172 5.56 -14.29 6.93
C ARG A 172 5.03 -12.93 6.44
N ARG A 173 4.53 -12.07 7.33
CA ARG A 173 4.11 -10.70 6.96
C ARG A 173 5.30 -9.85 6.55
N THR A 174 6.35 -9.81 7.37
CA THR A 174 7.56 -9.02 7.07
C THR A 174 8.20 -9.46 5.75
N LYS A 175 8.30 -10.77 5.46
CA LYS A 175 8.79 -11.25 4.15
C LYS A 175 7.91 -10.81 2.98
N VAL A 176 6.58 -10.84 3.13
CA VAL A 176 5.64 -10.37 2.09
C VAL A 176 5.70 -8.85 1.92
N GLU A 177 5.95 -8.10 2.99
CA GLU A 177 6.17 -6.65 2.96
C GLU A 177 7.51 -6.31 2.27
N GLU A 178 8.60 -7.01 2.59
CA GLU A 178 9.91 -6.91 1.94
C GLU A 178 9.84 -7.26 0.44
N ASP A 179 9.27 -8.42 0.08
CA ASP A 179 9.09 -8.84 -1.33
C ASP A 179 8.22 -7.83 -2.11
N PHE A 180 7.19 -7.28 -1.47
CA PHE A 180 6.32 -6.27 -2.09
C PHE A 180 7.04 -4.93 -2.27
N GLU A 181 7.83 -4.47 -1.30
CA GLU A 181 8.65 -3.26 -1.44
C GLU A 181 9.71 -3.42 -2.55
N ILE A 182 10.38 -4.57 -2.62
CA ILE A 182 11.35 -4.89 -3.69
C ILE A 182 10.67 -4.90 -5.06
N ALA A 183 9.53 -5.58 -5.20
CA ALA A 183 8.78 -5.63 -6.46
C ALA A 183 8.25 -4.25 -6.87
N MET A 184 7.75 -3.46 -5.93
CA MET A 184 7.28 -2.09 -6.19
C MET A 184 8.42 -1.11 -6.46
N ALA A 185 9.61 -1.33 -5.90
CA ALA A 185 10.82 -0.58 -6.22
C ALA A 185 11.30 -0.88 -7.65
N SER A 186 11.40 -2.16 -8.04
CA SER A 186 11.74 -2.56 -9.42
C SER A 186 10.74 -1.98 -10.42
N ARG A 187 9.43 -2.16 -10.17
CA ARG A 187 8.39 -1.61 -11.04
C ARG A 187 8.42 -0.08 -11.12
N ARG A 188 8.81 0.61 -10.05
CA ARG A 188 8.99 2.08 -10.04
C ARG A 188 10.22 2.49 -10.86
N THR A 189 11.36 1.80 -10.74
CA THR A 189 12.56 2.10 -11.54
C THR A 189 12.35 1.78 -13.02
N GLU A 190 11.69 0.67 -13.35
CA GLU A 190 11.25 0.33 -14.72
C GLU A 190 10.32 1.40 -15.30
N ALA A 191 9.28 1.82 -14.56
CA ALA A 191 8.37 2.87 -15.01
C ALA A 191 9.07 4.21 -15.22
N MET A 192 9.99 4.61 -14.32
CA MET A 192 10.82 5.80 -14.52
C MET A 192 11.77 5.66 -15.72
N ARG A 193 12.31 4.46 -15.99
CA ARG A 193 13.16 4.20 -17.17
C ARG A 193 12.37 4.35 -18.46
N VAL A 194 11.17 3.77 -18.53
CA VAL A 194 10.26 3.88 -19.69
C VAL A 194 9.81 5.33 -19.91
N LEU A 195 9.51 6.08 -18.85
CA LEU A 195 9.21 7.52 -18.97
C LEU A 195 10.42 8.32 -19.46
N ALA A 196 11.63 8.03 -18.96
CA ALA A 196 12.86 8.68 -19.43
C ALA A 196 13.18 8.33 -20.90
N GLU A 197 12.94 7.09 -21.33
CA GLU A 197 13.05 6.66 -22.72
C GLU A 197 12.02 7.36 -23.62
N GLN A 198 10.77 7.47 -23.19
CA GLN A 198 9.71 8.20 -23.91
C GLN A 198 10.00 9.71 -24.00
N GLU A 199 10.50 10.32 -22.92
CA GLU A 199 10.95 11.71 -22.95
C GLU A 199 12.15 11.90 -23.88
N ALA A 200 13.13 11.01 -23.84
CA ALA A 200 14.32 11.08 -24.69
C ALA A 200 13.95 10.91 -26.18
N ALA A 201 13.09 9.95 -26.51
CA ALA A 201 12.54 9.78 -27.85
C ALA A 201 11.75 11.00 -28.32
N SER A 202 10.86 11.54 -27.47
CA SER A 202 10.08 12.74 -27.78
C SER A 202 10.96 13.97 -28.01
N LYS A 203 12.00 14.16 -27.20
CA LYS A 203 13.00 15.23 -27.34
C LYS A 203 13.84 15.04 -28.61
N ALA A 204 14.22 13.82 -28.95
CA ALA A 204 14.96 13.49 -30.17
C ALA A 204 14.11 13.71 -31.44
N GLU A 205 12.84 13.31 -31.44
CA GLU A 205 11.92 13.62 -32.56
C GLU A 205 11.66 15.12 -32.68
N ALA A 206 11.47 15.85 -31.57
CA ALA A 206 11.31 17.29 -31.59
C ALA A 206 12.56 17.98 -32.17
N ALA A 207 13.76 17.53 -31.77
CA ALA A 207 15.02 18.01 -32.34
C ALA A 207 15.14 17.71 -33.85
N ARG A 208 14.74 16.51 -34.30
CA ARG A 208 14.68 16.16 -35.74
C ARG A 208 13.72 17.05 -36.51
N ARG A 209 12.47 17.20 -36.06
CA ARG A 209 11.48 18.07 -36.72
C ARG A 209 11.92 19.53 -36.78
N VAL A 210 12.63 20.02 -35.76
CA VAL A 210 13.26 21.35 -35.79
C VAL A 210 14.41 21.40 -36.79
N GLN A 211 15.29 20.39 -36.83
CA GLN A 211 16.38 20.32 -37.82
C GLN A 211 15.85 20.26 -39.25
N GLU A 212 14.91 19.36 -39.54
CA GLU A 212 14.19 19.23 -40.82
C GLU A 212 13.55 20.57 -41.21
N ALA A 213 12.75 21.19 -40.33
CA ALA A 213 12.14 22.49 -40.60
C ALA A 213 13.17 23.63 -40.80
N THR A 214 14.34 23.58 -40.16
CA THR A 214 15.42 24.55 -40.43
C THR A 214 16.17 24.28 -41.73
N GLN A 215 16.25 23.01 -42.18
CA GLN A 215 16.79 22.64 -43.49
C GLN A 215 15.82 23.06 -44.59
N ASP A 216 14.54 22.71 -44.50
CA ASP A 216 13.49 23.19 -45.41
C ASP A 216 13.46 24.73 -45.48
N ALA A 217 13.55 25.41 -44.33
CA ALA A 217 13.61 26.87 -44.31
C ALA A 217 14.90 27.45 -44.91
N ALA A 218 16.02 26.73 -44.86
CA ALA A 218 17.26 27.10 -45.54
C ALA A 218 17.17 26.86 -47.05
N ASP A 219 16.61 25.73 -47.47
CA ASP A 219 16.37 25.37 -48.87
C ASP A 219 15.36 26.32 -49.55
N ILE A 220 14.30 26.70 -48.84
CA ILE A 220 13.34 27.71 -49.31
C ILE A 220 14.05 29.07 -49.45
N ARG A 221 14.86 29.47 -48.46
CA ARG A 221 15.66 30.71 -48.58
C ARG A 221 16.67 30.64 -49.73
N ALA A 222 17.30 29.51 -49.97
CA ALA A 222 18.22 29.32 -51.10
C ALA A 222 17.48 29.41 -52.44
N LYS A 223 16.32 28.75 -52.58
CA LYS A 223 15.45 28.85 -53.77
C LYS A 223 14.99 30.30 -54.00
N VAL A 224 14.50 30.98 -52.96
CA VAL A 224 14.12 32.40 -53.03
C VAL A 224 15.31 33.29 -53.41
N LEU A 225 16.51 33.04 -52.89
CA LEU A 225 17.71 33.79 -53.28
C LEU A 225 18.14 33.55 -54.74
N GLU A 226 17.97 32.33 -55.27
CA GLU A 226 18.18 32.07 -56.71
C GLU A 226 17.07 32.67 -57.59
N GLU A 227 15.81 32.65 -57.14
CA GLU A 227 14.69 33.33 -57.81
C GLU A 227 14.87 34.87 -57.79
N GLU A 228 15.32 35.45 -56.68
CA GLU A 228 15.67 36.87 -56.57
C GLU A 228 16.85 37.23 -57.49
N LYS A 229 17.89 36.39 -57.55
CA LYS A 229 19.00 36.57 -58.51
C LYS A 229 18.51 36.49 -59.96
N ALA A 230 17.67 35.51 -60.29
CA ALA A 230 17.13 35.32 -61.64
C ALA A 230 16.20 36.46 -62.04
N ALA A 231 15.29 36.87 -61.16
CA ALA A 231 14.40 38.02 -61.35
C ALA A 231 15.21 39.33 -61.48
N LYS A 232 16.24 39.52 -60.67
CA LYS A 232 17.15 40.68 -60.79
C LYS A 232 17.95 40.65 -62.08
N ALA A 233 18.44 39.48 -62.51
CA ALA A 233 19.13 39.33 -63.79
C ALA A 233 18.21 39.59 -65.00
N ASP A 234 16.92 39.22 -64.91
CA ASP A 234 15.92 39.54 -65.92
C ASP A 234 15.52 41.03 -65.90
N ILE A 235 15.41 41.65 -64.72
CA ILE A 235 15.22 43.10 -64.59
C ILE A 235 16.41 43.86 -65.20
N ASP A 236 17.63 43.46 -64.87
CA ASP A 236 18.87 43.99 -65.46
C ASP A 236 18.92 43.79 -66.98
N ARG A 237 18.46 42.63 -67.48
CA ARG A 237 18.33 42.36 -68.92
C ARG A 237 17.33 43.32 -69.58
N ARG A 238 16.10 43.41 -69.06
CA ARG A 238 15.06 44.31 -69.59
C ARG A 238 15.48 45.78 -69.50
N GLN A 239 16.23 46.17 -68.46
CA GLN A 239 16.82 47.50 -68.36
C GLN A 239 17.89 47.73 -69.44
N ARG A 240 18.80 46.78 -69.67
CA ARG A 240 19.80 46.88 -70.76
C ARG A 240 19.15 46.91 -72.13
N GLU A 241 18.11 46.11 -72.37
CA GLU A 241 17.33 46.09 -73.61
C GLU A 241 16.60 47.43 -73.82
N SER A 242 15.91 47.94 -72.79
CA SER A 242 15.22 49.24 -72.83
C SER A 242 16.20 50.41 -73.02
N VAL A 243 17.37 50.39 -72.37
CA VAL A 243 18.43 51.40 -72.55
C VAL A 243 19.08 51.28 -73.92
N ALA A 244 19.28 50.07 -74.46
CA ALA A 244 19.78 49.87 -75.82
C ALA A 244 18.77 50.34 -76.86
N GLU A 245 17.48 50.09 -76.66
CA GLU A 245 16.39 50.54 -77.54
C GLU A 245 16.21 52.07 -77.46
N ALA A 246 16.30 52.67 -76.28
CA ALA A 246 16.29 54.12 -76.09
C ALA A 246 17.53 54.80 -76.72
N ASN A 247 18.72 54.21 -76.55
CA ASN A 247 19.93 54.67 -77.23
C ASN A 247 19.82 54.50 -78.75
N LYS A 248 19.18 53.43 -79.25
CA LYS A 248 18.91 53.27 -80.68
C LYS A 248 17.96 54.34 -81.19
N ARG A 249 16.80 54.57 -80.54
CA ARG A 249 15.89 55.68 -80.89
C ARG A 249 16.59 57.04 -80.88
N ARG A 250 17.50 57.27 -79.92
CA ARG A 250 18.34 58.48 -79.86
C ARG A 250 19.33 58.56 -81.01
N GLN A 251 19.97 57.45 -81.37
CA GLN A 251 20.91 57.38 -82.50
C GLN A 251 20.19 57.62 -83.83
N ASP A 252 19.04 56.96 -84.04
CA ASP A 252 18.19 57.09 -85.22
C ASP A 252 17.69 58.55 -85.38
N SER A 253 17.27 59.18 -84.27
CA SER A 253 16.89 60.60 -84.22
C SER A 253 18.06 61.55 -84.50
N ILE A 254 19.28 61.22 -84.05
CA ILE A 254 20.49 61.98 -84.37
C ILE A 254 20.86 61.84 -85.86
N THR A 255 20.74 60.66 -86.45
CA THR A 255 20.96 60.49 -87.90
C THR A 255 19.90 61.21 -88.73
N GLU A 256 18.64 61.22 -88.31
CA GLU A 256 17.60 61.99 -89.00
C GLU A 256 17.81 63.51 -88.88
N ALA A 257 18.20 64.00 -87.70
CA ALA A 257 18.55 65.41 -87.50
C ALA A 257 19.76 65.82 -88.35
N ASN A 258 20.77 64.97 -88.46
CA ASN A 258 21.95 65.19 -89.31
C ASN A 258 21.59 65.14 -90.81
N ALA A 259 20.66 64.28 -91.23
CA ALA A 259 20.17 64.24 -92.61
C ALA A 259 19.47 65.56 -92.98
N ARG A 260 18.55 66.05 -92.13
CA ARG A 260 17.86 67.34 -92.33
C ARG A 260 18.85 68.52 -92.33
N LEU A 261 19.92 68.47 -91.54
CA LEU A 261 21.01 69.46 -91.57
C LEU A 261 21.82 69.41 -92.88
N ALA A 262 22.07 68.21 -93.43
CA ALA A 262 22.74 68.06 -94.71
C ALA A 262 21.89 68.58 -95.88
N GLU A 263 20.59 68.26 -95.91
CA GLU A 263 19.65 68.79 -96.91
C GLU A 263 19.57 70.33 -96.86
N ALA A 264 19.48 70.91 -95.65
CA ALA A 264 19.49 72.37 -95.48
C ALA A 264 20.82 73.00 -95.93
N ALA A 265 21.96 72.35 -95.69
CA ALA A 265 23.27 72.83 -96.13
C ALA A 265 23.43 72.78 -97.66
N ASP A 266 22.93 71.72 -98.32
CA ASP A 266 23.00 71.61 -99.78
C ASP A 266 21.96 72.50 -100.49
N GLU A 267 20.80 72.76 -99.89
CA GLU A 267 19.93 73.85 -100.35
C GLU A 267 20.60 75.22 -100.23
N ALA A 268 21.27 75.51 -99.10
CA ALA A 268 21.97 76.78 -98.90
C ALA A 268 23.09 76.95 -99.95
N ARG A 269 23.86 75.89 -100.22
CA ARG A 269 24.87 75.87 -101.30
C ARG A 269 24.25 76.15 -102.66
N ARG A 270 23.16 75.44 -103.03
CA ARG A 270 22.44 75.68 -104.30
C ARG A 270 22.01 77.14 -104.45
N ARG A 271 21.45 77.75 -103.40
CA ARG A 271 21.02 79.17 -103.42
C ARG A 271 22.20 80.13 -103.65
N VAL A 272 23.37 79.85 -103.08
CA VAL A 272 24.60 80.64 -103.30
C VAL A 272 25.13 80.49 -104.74
N THR A 273 25.15 79.28 -105.30
CA THR A 273 25.61 79.07 -106.68
C THR A 273 24.74 79.83 -107.68
N THR A 274 23.41 79.69 -107.60
CA THR A 274 22.48 80.36 -108.54
C THR A 274 22.58 81.89 -108.46
N ALA A 275 22.77 82.46 -107.27
CA ALA A 275 22.98 83.90 -107.11
C ALA A 275 24.32 84.37 -107.69
N THR A 276 25.37 83.54 -107.62
CA THR A 276 26.68 83.82 -108.21
C THR A 276 26.61 83.81 -109.74
N ASP A 277 25.90 82.85 -110.33
CA ASP A 277 25.71 82.75 -111.78
C ASP A 277 24.87 83.90 -112.35
N GLU A 278 23.84 84.37 -111.63
CA GLU A 278 23.12 85.59 -112.02
C GLU A 278 23.99 86.84 -111.96
N SER A 279 24.83 86.99 -110.93
CA SER A 279 25.76 88.12 -110.80
C SER A 279 26.72 88.16 -111.99
N ASN A 280 27.36 87.03 -112.32
CA ASN A 280 28.27 86.90 -113.45
C ASN A 280 27.59 87.26 -114.78
N ARG A 281 26.37 86.77 -115.05
CA ARG A 281 25.60 87.11 -116.27
C ARG A 281 25.34 88.61 -116.42
N ARG A 282 25.08 89.33 -115.32
CA ARG A 282 24.86 90.78 -115.33
C ARG A 282 26.16 91.55 -115.63
N ILE A 283 27.30 91.06 -115.16
CA ILE A 283 28.62 91.64 -115.43
C ILE A 283 29.00 91.50 -116.93
N THR A 284 28.76 90.34 -117.55
CA THR A 284 29.05 90.16 -118.99
C THR A 284 28.25 91.13 -119.86
N GLN A 285 26.93 91.22 -119.62
CA GLN A 285 26.04 92.13 -120.37
C GLN A 285 26.33 93.63 -120.14
N ALA A 286 27.01 93.99 -119.05
CA ALA A 286 27.48 95.35 -118.83
C ALA A 286 28.72 95.66 -119.69
N ASN A 287 29.69 94.74 -119.73
CA ASN A 287 30.91 94.90 -120.53
C ASN A 287 30.62 94.95 -122.04
N GLU A 288 29.74 94.09 -122.55
CA GLU A 288 29.31 94.10 -123.96
C GLU A 288 28.72 95.47 -124.38
N ARG A 289 27.94 96.10 -123.50
CA ARG A 289 27.38 97.45 -123.74
C ARG A 289 28.47 98.55 -123.70
N VAL A 290 29.50 98.40 -122.87
CA VAL A 290 30.63 99.35 -122.82
C VAL A 290 31.48 99.30 -124.10
N ASP A 291 31.77 98.11 -124.63
CA ASP A 291 32.57 97.99 -125.86
C ASP A 291 31.78 98.36 -127.13
N ALA A 292 30.45 98.18 -127.13
CA ALA A 292 29.59 98.76 -128.17
C ALA A 292 29.70 100.30 -128.22
N LEU A 293 29.64 100.97 -127.05
CA LEU A 293 29.80 102.43 -126.95
C LEU A 293 31.20 102.91 -127.35
N ARG A 294 32.26 102.14 -127.05
CA ARG A 294 33.63 102.43 -127.52
C ARG A 294 33.75 102.42 -129.05
N LYS A 295 33.12 101.46 -129.74
CA LYS A 295 33.15 101.39 -131.21
C LYS A 295 32.47 102.59 -131.88
N VAL A 296 31.31 103.03 -131.37
CA VAL A 296 30.61 104.23 -131.87
C VAL A 296 31.46 105.49 -131.68
N ARG A 297 32.14 105.62 -130.53
CA ARG A 297 33.05 106.75 -130.26
C ARG A 297 34.27 106.80 -131.18
N GLY A 298 34.70 105.65 -131.72
CA GLY A 298 35.81 105.56 -132.68
C GLY A 298 35.46 106.22 -134.03
N GLY A 299 34.38 105.75 -134.68
CA GLY A 299 34.02 106.22 -136.02
C GLY A 299 33.72 107.72 -136.11
N LEU A 300 33.07 108.28 -135.08
CA LEU A 300 32.75 109.71 -135.04
C LEU A 300 34.00 110.60 -134.89
N ALA A 301 35.09 110.08 -134.34
CA ALA A 301 36.33 110.82 -134.12
C ALA A 301 37.23 110.94 -135.37
N GLU A 302 37.06 110.08 -136.38
CA GLU A 302 37.85 110.16 -137.63
C GLU A 302 37.21 111.08 -138.66
N GLN A 303 35.88 111.02 -138.83
CA GLN A 303 35.17 111.84 -139.83
C GLN A 303 35.32 113.36 -139.55
N VAL A 304 35.45 113.76 -138.28
CA VAL A 304 35.72 115.16 -137.88
C VAL A 304 37.18 115.60 -138.16
N ARG A 305 38.13 114.67 -138.30
CA ARG A 305 39.52 115.00 -138.71
C ARG A 305 39.64 115.15 -140.22
N ALA A 306 38.99 114.30 -141.00
CA ALA A 306 39.00 114.38 -142.47
C ALA A 306 38.48 115.73 -142.98
N ALA A 307 37.40 116.25 -142.37
CA ALA A 307 36.82 117.55 -142.73
C ALA A 307 37.63 118.79 -142.30
N ARG A 308 38.75 118.63 -141.57
CA ARG A 308 39.58 119.74 -141.05
C ARG A 308 40.95 119.89 -141.73
N ALA A 309 41.28 119.06 -142.72
CA ALA A 309 42.63 118.99 -143.28
C ALA A 309 42.87 119.82 -144.57
N VAL A 310 41.83 120.37 -145.22
CA VAL A 310 41.96 120.95 -146.59
C VAL A 310 41.40 122.39 -146.74
N LEU A 311 40.81 122.97 -145.69
CA LEU A 311 40.47 124.40 -145.64
C LEU A 311 41.05 125.06 -144.38
N ALA A 312 42.37 124.99 -144.27
CA ALA A 312 43.17 125.71 -143.28
C ALA A 312 44.50 126.27 -143.85
N GLU A 313 44.62 126.36 -145.19
CA GLU A 313 45.73 127.06 -145.87
C GLU A 313 45.21 128.21 -146.75
N ALA A 314 44.41 129.09 -146.15
CA ALA A 314 44.18 130.44 -146.65
C ALA A 314 43.77 131.39 -145.51
N HIS A 315 44.59 132.43 -145.31
CA HIS A 315 44.26 133.73 -144.71
C HIS A 315 44.19 133.97 -143.18
N THR A 316 45.32 134.48 -142.66
CA THR A 316 45.49 135.81 -142.00
C THR A 316 44.84 136.18 -140.65
N VAL A 317 45.73 136.50 -139.69
CA VAL A 317 45.86 137.80 -138.97
C VAL A 317 44.86 138.21 -137.84
N LEU A 318 45.42 138.29 -136.62
CA LEU A 318 45.11 139.14 -135.42
C LEU A 318 43.85 138.90 -134.53
N GLY A 319 44.11 138.80 -133.21
CA GLY A 319 43.29 139.21 -132.04
C GLY A 319 42.04 138.40 -131.65
N ASP A 320 41.52 138.43 -130.39
CA ASP A 320 42.12 138.82 -129.09
C ASP A 320 41.31 138.26 -127.86
N GLU A 321 42.03 137.77 -126.84
CA GLU A 321 41.84 137.82 -125.35
C GLU A 321 40.57 137.40 -124.50
N ILE A 322 40.86 136.90 -123.26
CA ILE A 322 40.11 136.97 -121.94
C ILE A 322 39.19 135.82 -121.35
N LYS A 323 39.71 135.16 -120.27
CA LYS A 323 39.16 134.65 -118.94
C LYS A 323 37.92 133.69 -118.75
N VAL A 324 37.92 132.90 -117.64
CA VAL A 324 36.83 131.98 -117.13
C VAL A 324 36.86 131.70 -115.58
N PRO A 325 35.72 131.39 -114.88
CA PRO A 325 35.65 130.91 -113.45
C PRO A 325 34.66 129.74 -113.12
N ALA A 326 34.66 129.13 -111.90
CA ALA A 326 33.71 128.06 -111.43
C ALA A 326 33.68 127.76 -109.88
N GLU A 327 32.88 126.73 -109.44
CA GLU A 327 33.00 125.81 -108.26
C GLU A 327 31.98 125.83 -107.03
N VAL A 328 31.83 124.67 -106.33
CA VAL A 328 31.22 124.28 -104.99
C VAL A 328 29.66 124.31 -104.76
N THR A 329 28.94 123.66 -103.78
CA THR A 329 29.18 122.75 -102.59
C THR A 329 27.92 121.96 -102.07
N ALA A 330 28.09 120.83 -101.33
CA ALA A 330 27.26 120.24 -100.20
C ALA A 330 25.77 119.74 -100.45
N ASP A 331 24.95 119.11 -99.54
CA ASP A 331 25.02 118.59 -98.13
C ASP A 331 23.90 117.52 -97.75
N LEU A 332 23.77 117.12 -96.46
CA LEU A 332 22.62 116.58 -95.63
C LEU A 332 22.22 115.07 -95.44
N LYS A 333 22.31 114.64 -94.15
CA LYS A 333 21.52 113.73 -93.22
C LYS A 333 20.59 112.55 -93.66
N ALA A 334 20.16 111.74 -92.66
CA ALA A 334 19.35 110.50 -92.75
C ALA A 334 18.35 110.32 -91.56
N GLU A 335 17.34 109.42 -91.67
CA GLU A 335 16.73 108.62 -90.57
C GLU A 335 15.73 107.51 -91.05
N ASP A 336 15.24 106.67 -90.13
CA ASP A 336 14.48 105.40 -90.33
C ASP A 336 12.95 105.51 -90.64
N LEU A 337 12.31 104.39 -91.08
CA LEU A 337 11.03 103.87 -90.51
C LEU A 337 10.54 102.49 -91.02
N LYS A 338 9.57 101.90 -90.28
CA LYS A 338 8.90 100.58 -90.44
C LYS A 338 7.51 100.72 -91.13
N PRO A 339 6.86 99.64 -91.68
CA PRO A 339 5.90 98.83 -90.90
C PRO A 339 5.77 97.33 -91.35
N ALA A 340 4.61 96.65 -91.13
CA ALA A 340 4.50 95.17 -90.98
C ALA A 340 3.28 94.46 -91.65
N GLY A 341 3.30 93.11 -91.71
CA GLY A 341 2.17 92.20 -92.08
C GLY A 341 2.62 90.75 -92.45
N THR A 342 1.78 89.70 -92.65
CA THR A 342 0.36 89.45 -92.24
C THR A 342 -0.09 87.95 -92.37
N GLY A 343 0.07 87.11 -91.33
CA GLY A 343 -0.64 85.81 -91.14
C GLY A 343 -0.23 84.58 -92.00
N LYS A 344 -0.98 83.44 -92.07
CA LYS A 344 -1.63 82.57 -91.02
C LYS A 344 -2.45 81.38 -91.62
N THR A 345 -2.04 80.10 -91.45
CA THR A 345 -2.84 78.81 -91.52
C THR A 345 -1.89 77.61 -91.29
N LYS A 346 -2.19 76.40 -90.76
CA LYS A 346 -3.39 75.50 -90.56
C LYS A 346 -3.89 74.74 -91.82
N PRO A 347 -4.61 73.60 -91.74
CA PRO A 347 -5.23 72.85 -90.59
C PRO A 347 -4.19 72.02 -89.78
N VAL A 348 -4.45 71.04 -88.87
CA VAL A 348 -5.60 70.16 -88.53
C VAL A 348 -5.97 70.19 -87.02
N SER A 349 -6.29 69.05 -86.37
CA SER A 349 -7.28 68.91 -85.28
C SER A 349 -7.28 67.51 -84.59
N ASP A 350 -8.22 67.30 -83.64
CA ASP A 350 -8.77 66.01 -83.11
C ASP A 350 -7.86 65.17 -82.15
N VAL A 351 -8.30 64.16 -81.35
CA VAL A 351 -9.61 63.45 -81.19
C VAL A 351 -9.95 63.10 -79.71
N GLU A 352 -10.49 61.91 -79.38
CA GLU A 352 -11.25 61.50 -78.15
C GLU A 352 -10.58 60.29 -77.39
N GLU A 353 -10.92 59.83 -76.16
CA GLU A 353 -12.02 60.11 -75.20
C GLU A 353 -11.63 59.96 -73.67
N THR A 354 -12.51 59.49 -72.75
CA THR A 354 -12.69 60.02 -71.36
C THR A 354 -12.44 59.12 -70.09
N ILE A 355 -12.04 59.78 -68.97
CA ILE A 355 -12.48 59.70 -67.53
C ILE A 355 -12.43 58.39 -66.65
N ARG A 356 -11.42 58.33 -65.75
CA ARG A 356 -11.40 58.11 -64.24
C ARG A 356 -12.55 57.40 -63.46
N ILE A 357 -12.23 56.33 -62.67
CA ILE A 357 -12.92 55.87 -61.41
C ILE A 357 -11.88 55.34 -60.35
N LYS A 358 -12.26 55.16 -59.05
CA LYS A 358 -11.49 54.54 -57.94
C LYS A 358 -12.32 53.54 -57.08
N ALA A 359 -11.65 52.49 -56.56
CA ALA A 359 -11.85 51.76 -55.28
C ALA A 359 -13.22 51.10 -54.92
N SER A 360 -13.19 50.10 -54.03
CA SER A 360 -14.35 49.29 -53.58
C SER A 360 -14.21 48.76 -52.13
N ASP A 361 -15.31 48.23 -51.56
CA ASP A 361 -15.61 48.18 -50.11
C ASP A 361 -15.34 46.86 -49.34
N VAL A 362 -15.68 46.88 -48.03
CA VAL A 362 -15.50 45.82 -47.01
C VAL A 362 -16.82 45.45 -46.32
N PRO A 363 -17.10 44.16 -46.04
CA PRO A 363 -18.01 43.75 -44.95
C PRO A 363 -17.38 42.76 -43.92
N LYS A 364 -18.12 42.44 -42.83
CA LYS A 364 -17.62 41.77 -41.60
C LYS A 364 -18.57 40.61 -41.12
N PRO A 365 -18.65 40.12 -39.84
CA PRO A 365 -18.58 38.66 -39.57
C PRO A 365 -19.77 38.02 -38.80
N LYS A 366 -19.69 36.70 -38.51
CA LYS A 366 -20.50 35.91 -37.53
C LYS A 366 -19.58 34.89 -36.84
N GLN A 367 -19.44 34.83 -35.50
CA GLN A 367 -20.32 34.35 -34.40
C GLN A 367 -20.11 32.87 -34.01
N ALA A 368 -20.32 32.54 -32.73
CA ALA A 368 -19.99 31.25 -32.08
C ALA A 368 -21.03 30.86 -31.00
N PRO A 369 -20.98 29.63 -30.46
CA PRO A 369 -21.50 29.34 -29.10
C PRO A 369 -20.50 28.58 -28.18
N LYS A 370 -20.96 28.14 -26.99
CA LYS A 370 -20.16 27.81 -25.78
C LYS A 370 -20.48 26.38 -25.19
N PRO A 371 -19.78 25.89 -24.12
CA PRO A 371 -19.59 24.46 -23.83
C PRO A 371 -20.53 23.81 -22.77
N ALA A 372 -20.27 22.54 -22.43
CA ALA A 372 -21.00 21.68 -21.48
C ALA A 372 -20.15 21.21 -20.26
N PRO A 373 -20.74 20.68 -19.16
CA PRO A 373 -20.08 20.54 -17.84
C PRO A 373 -19.63 19.10 -17.44
N LYS A 374 -18.99 18.97 -16.26
CA LYS A 374 -18.55 17.69 -15.62
C LYS A 374 -19.51 17.22 -14.50
N PRO A 375 -19.58 15.91 -14.19
CA PRO A 375 -20.38 15.34 -13.10
C PRO A 375 -19.61 15.13 -11.77
N THR A 376 -20.36 14.76 -10.71
CA THR A 376 -19.89 14.48 -9.33
C THR A 376 -19.96 12.98 -8.97
N PRO A 377 -19.25 12.52 -7.92
CA PRO A 377 -19.52 11.26 -7.23
C PRO A 377 -20.31 11.45 -5.91
N ARG A 378 -21.02 10.39 -5.48
CA ARG A 378 -21.75 10.30 -4.19
C ARG A 378 -20.88 9.73 -3.07
N ALA A 379 -21.30 9.93 -1.82
CA ALA A 379 -20.86 9.15 -0.66
C ALA A 379 -22.03 8.33 -0.06
N SER A 380 -21.74 7.07 0.27
CA SER A 380 -22.48 6.24 1.25
C SER A 380 -21.71 6.33 2.58
N GLY A 381 -22.27 6.14 3.78
CA GLY A 381 -23.60 5.69 4.20
C GLY A 381 -23.43 4.61 5.27
N ALA A 382 -23.99 4.80 6.47
CA ALA A 382 -23.77 3.91 7.61
C ALA A 382 -24.95 3.89 8.60
N GLN A 383 -25.41 2.68 8.95
CA GLN A 383 -26.32 2.40 10.07
C GLN A 383 -25.96 1.06 10.72
N LYS A 384 -25.89 1.05 12.06
CA LYS A 384 -25.99 -0.10 12.99
C LYS A 384 -26.66 0.46 14.25
N ALA A 385 -27.70 -0.15 14.83
CA ALA A 385 -27.75 -1.46 15.50
C ALA A 385 -26.83 -1.50 16.73
N THR A 386 -27.19 -1.92 17.95
CA THR A 386 -28.40 -2.52 18.59
C THR A 386 -27.94 -2.80 20.04
N GLY A 387 -28.84 -2.69 21.03
CA GLY A 387 -28.70 -3.21 22.40
C GLY A 387 -30.12 -3.25 22.98
N GLU A 388 -30.65 -4.42 23.33
CA GLU A 388 -30.56 -5.04 24.68
C GLU A 388 -31.32 -4.23 25.74
#